data_AF-A0A921GB61-F1
#
_entry.id   AF-A0A921GB61-F1
#
_cell.length_a   1.000
_cell.length_b   1.000
_cell.length_c   1.000
_cell.angle_alpha   90.00
_cell.angle_beta   90.00
_cell.angle_gamma   90.00
#
_symmetry.space_group_name_H-M   'P 1'
#
loop_
_entity.id
_entity.type
_entity.pdbx_description
1 polymer ?
#
loop_
_entity_poly.entity_id
_entity_poly.type
_entity_poly.pdbx_seq_one_letter_code
_entity_poly.pdbx_strand_id
1 'polypeptide(L)'
;MYEKVQVNGRIFSIVVFVICGIDKNGNRDIIAVKPMDEESEDSYQVLFFNLKKQRMFAPKFVISDAHAGLTATIRKSFPRTSWQRCRGILYSEHSVLKEIWLAPFNGDRQETCQ
;
A
#
# COMPACT_ATOMS: atom_id res chain seq x y z
N MET A 1 -6.10 0.93 8.16
CA MET A 1 -6.85 -0.05 8.99
C MET A 1 -6.11 -0.15 10.30
N TYR A 2 -6.79 -0.02 11.44
CA TYR A 2 -6.15 -0.16 12.75
C TYR A 2 -6.50 -1.52 13.35
N GLU A 3 -5.50 -2.32 13.63
CA GLU A 3 -5.64 -3.65 14.21
C GLU A 3 -5.16 -3.70 15.64
N LYS A 4 -5.92 -4.40 16.48
CA LYS A 4 -5.52 -4.67 17.86
C LYS A 4 -4.60 -5.89 17.87
N VAL A 5 -3.36 -5.67 18.25
CA VAL A 5 -2.34 -6.72 18.34
C VAL A 5 -1.83 -6.82 19.77
N GLN A 6 -1.59 -8.05 20.23
CA GLN A 6 -1.01 -8.29 21.54
C GLN A 6 0.49 -8.53 21.40
N VAL A 7 1.30 -7.71 22.09
CA VAL A 7 2.76 -7.83 22.16
C VAL A 7 3.18 -7.81 23.62
N ASN A 8 3.87 -8.86 24.06
CA ASN A 8 4.35 -9.01 25.45
C ASN A 8 3.25 -8.78 26.51
N GLY A 9 2.04 -9.31 26.26
CA GLY A 9 0.91 -9.19 27.18
C GLY A 9 0.16 -7.85 27.13
N ARG A 10 0.58 -6.88 26.31
CA ARG A 10 -0.09 -5.58 26.15
C ARG A 10 -0.76 -5.49 24.78
N ILE A 11 -1.94 -4.89 24.72
CA ILE A 11 -2.69 -4.67 23.47
C ILE A 11 -2.32 -3.30 22.91
N PHE A 12 -1.86 -3.28 21.66
CA PHE A 12 -1.58 -2.07 20.89
C PHE A 12 -2.52 -1.97 19.71
N SER A 13 -2.83 -0.75 19.28
CA SER A 13 -3.54 -0.49 18.03
C SER A 13 -2.51 -0.08 16.98
N ILE A 14 -2.27 -0.93 15.99
CA ILE A 14 -1.30 -0.67 14.91
C ILE A 14 -2.04 -0.41 13.60
N VAL A 15 -1.39 0.23 12.65
CA VAL A 15 -1.90 0.37 11.30
C VAL A 15 -1.42 -0.77 10.43
N VAL A 16 -2.28 -1.30 9.57
CA VAL A 16 -1.88 -2.23 8.51
C VAL A 16 -2.12 -1.59 7.15
N PHE A 17 -1.05 -1.49 6.35
CA PHE A 17 -1.10 -1.09 4.95
C PHE A 17 -1.13 -2.32 4.05
N VAL A 18 -2.04 -2.32 3.08
CA VAL A 18 -2.16 -3.39 2.07
C VAL A 18 -1.98 -2.76 0.70
N ILE A 19 -1.06 -3.32 -0.08
CA ILE A 19 -0.64 -2.78 -1.36
C ILE A 19 -0.98 -3.81 -2.42
N CYS A 20 -1.82 -3.41 -3.37
CA CYS A 20 -2.33 -4.26 -4.43
C CYS A 20 -1.77 -3.81 -5.79
N GLY A 21 -1.21 -4.75 -6.54
CA GLY A 21 -0.76 -4.55 -7.91
C GLY A 21 -1.85 -4.91 -8.90
N ILE A 22 -1.91 -4.19 -10.01
CA ILE A 22 -2.64 -4.61 -11.21
C ILE A 22 -1.63 -4.88 -12.31
N ASP A 23 -1.64 -6.10 -12.84
CA ASP A 23 -0.81 -6.48 -13.99
C ASP A 23 -1.36 -5.90 -15.30
N LYS A 24 -0.65 -6.12 -16.41
CA LYS A 24 -1.07 -5.68 -17.75
C LYS A 24 -2.36 -6.35 -18.25
N ASN A 25 -2.76 -7.47 -17.66
CA ASN A 25 -3.96 -8.23 -18.00
C ASN A 25 -5.16 -7.85 -17.13
N GLY A 26 -4.97 -6.97 -16.12
CA GLY A 26 -6.00 -6.57 -15.18
C GLY A 26 -6.11 -7.45 -13.94
N ASN A 27 -5.20 -8.41 -13.74
CA ASN A 27 -5.18 -9.27 -12.56
C ASN A 27 -4.68 -8.52 -11.35
N ARG A 28 -5.33 -8.77 -10.21
CA ARG A 28 -5.07 -8.10 -8.93
C ARG A 28 -4.29 -9.04 -8.02
N ASP A 29 -3.11 -8.61 -7.56
CA ASP A 29 -2.27 -9.36 -6.62
C ASP A 29 -1.89 -8.50 -5.41
N ILE A 30 -1.82 -9.11 -4.22
CA ILE A 30 -1.28 -8.42 -3.04
C ILE A 30 0.25 -8.40 -3.16
N ILE A 31 0.83 -7.22 -3.34
CA ILE A 31 2.27 -7.02 -3.45
C ILE A 31 2.91 -7.00 -2.05
N ALA A 32 2.26 -6.34 -1.10
CA ALA A 32 2.78 -6.21 0.25
C ALA A 32 1.69 -5.97 1.29
N VAL A 33 1.95 -6.49 2.49
CA VAL A 33 1.21 -6.18 3.72
C VAL A 33 2.23 -5.68 4.73
N LYS A 34 2.03 -4.47 5.27
CA LYS A 34 2.99 -3.83 6.17
C LYS A 34 2.31 -3.26 7.42
N PRO A 35 2.59 -3.80 8.61
CA PRO A 35 2.19 -3.18 9.87
C PRO A 35 3.10 -1.97 10.15
N MET A 36 2.50 -0.88 10.63
CA MET A 36 3.15 0.38 11.02
C MET A 36 2.50 0.91 12.29
N ASP A 37 3.21 1.74 13.04
CA ASP A 37 2.70 2.27 14.32
C ASP A 37 1.56 3.29 14.10
N GLU A 38 1.61 4.06 13.01
CA GLU A 38 0.66 5.13 12.72
C GLU A 38 0.54 5.46 11.22
N GLU A 39 -0.46 6.29 10.89
CA GLU A 39 -0.69 6.81 9.54
C GLU A 39 0.03 8.16 9.35
N SER A 40 1.35 8.13 9.23
CA SER A 40 2.18 9.33 9.03
C SER A 40 2.90 9.35 7.68
N GLU A 41 3.32 10.53 7.24
CA GLU A 41 4.11 10.68 6.02
C GLU A 41 5.37 9.79 6.06
N ASP A 42 6.07 9.79 7.19
CA ASP A 42 7.27 8.97 7.40
C ASP A 42 6.96 7.48 7.25
N SER A 43 5.82 7.02 7.78
CA SER A 43 5.38 5.63 7.62
C SER A 43 5.16 5.25 6.16
N TYR A 44 4.54 6.12 5.37
CA TYR A 44 4.37 5.91 3.92
C TYR A 44 5.70 6.00 3.15
N GLN A 45 6.63 6.87 3.57
CA GLN A 45 7.96 6.96 2.96
C GLN A 45 8.74 5.66 3.15
N VAL A 46 8.75 5.11 4.37
CA VAL A 46 9.36 3.81 4.66
C VAL A 46 8.73 2.70 3.83
N LEU A 47 7.40 2.69 3.70
CA LEU A 47 6.68 1.73 2.86
C LEU A 47 7.16 1.78 1.40
N PHE A 48 7.12 2.95 0.75
CA PHE A 48 7.51 3.06 -0.66
C PHE A 48 9.01 2.86 -0.88
N PHE A 49 9.84 3.26 0.08
CA PHE A 49 11.27 2.96 0.03
C PHE A 49 11.53 1.45 0.01
N ASN A 50 10.87 0.70 0.90
CA ASN A 50 11.00 -0.76 0.95
C ASN A 50 10.49 -1.43 -0.33
N LEU A 51 9.38 -0.95 -0.89
CA LEU A 51 8.84 -1.47 -2.15
C LEU A 51 9.80 -1.22 -3.32
N LYS A 52 10.39 -0.02 -3.42
CA LYS A 52 11.41 0.29 -4.44
C LYS A 52 12.65 -0.60 -4.29
N LYS A 53 13.08 -0.85 -3.05
CA LYS A 53 14.20 -1.77 -2.76
C LYS A 53 13.89 -3.19 -3.23
N GLN A 54 12.64 -3.62 -3.16
CA GLN A 54 12.15 -4.91 -3.68
C GLN A 54 11.90 -4.89 -5.19
N ARG A 55 12.56 -4.00 -5.94
CA ARG A 55 12.48 -3.86 -7.41
C ARG A 55 11.09 -3.50 -7.93
N MET A 56 10.24 -2.88 -7.11
CA MET A 56 9.00 -2.30 -7.60
C MET A 56 9.31 -1.08 -8.46
N PHE A 57 8.94 -1.13 -9.73
CA PHE A 57 9.00 0.01 -10.63
C PHE A 57 7.95 1.06 -10.25
N ALA A 58 8.21 2.32 -10.63
CA ALA A 58 7.26 3.39 -10.42
C ALA A 58 5.93 3.09 -11.15
N PRO A 59 4.78 3.08 -10.45
CA PRO A 59 3.48 2.87 -11.06
C PRO A 59 3.13 4.04 -11.98
N LYS A 60 2.37 3.80 -13.05
CA LYS A 60 1.78 4.90 -13.85
C LYS A 60 0.59 5.53 -13.13
N PHE A 61 -0.16 4.72 -12.39
CA PHE A 61 -1.38 5.13 -11.71
C PHE A 61 -1.45 4.59 -10.28
N VAL A 62 -1.90 5.44 -9.36
CA VAL A 62 -2.15 5.08 -7.95
C VAL A 62 -3.57 5.47 -7.55
N ILE A 63 -4.31 4.51 -6.99
CA ILE A 63 -5.59 4.77 -6.32
C ILE A 63 -5.39 4.57 -4.81
N SER A 64 -5.76 5.56 -4.00
CA SER A 64 -5.73 5.45 -2.55
C SER A 64 -6.78 6.36 -1.90
N ASP A 65 -6.93 6.30 -0.57
CA ASP A 65 -7.65 7.34 0.16
C ASP A 65 -6.94 8.71 0.04
N ALA A 66 -7.60 9.78 0.49
CA ALA A 66 -7.08 11.14 0.46
C ALA A 66 -6.29 11.53 1.71
N HIS A 67 -5.64 10.57 2.39
CA HIS A 67 -4.77 10.90 3.52
C HIS A 67 -3.63 11.83 3.05
N ALA A 68 -3.45 12.94 3.76
CA ALA A 68 -2.52 14.00 3.36
C ALA A 68 -1.08 13.49 3.26
N GLY A 69 -0.63 12.74 4.27
CA GLY A 69 0.70 12.12 4.29
C GLY A 69 0.91 11.13 3.15
N LEU A 70 -0.11 10.35 2.78
CA LEU A 70 -0.02 9.38 1.69
C LEU A 70 0.09 10.10 0.35
N THR A 71 -0.76 11.10 0.12
CA THR A 71 -0.78 11.89 -1.12
C THR A 71 0.55 12.64 -1.30
N ALA A 72 1.09 13.23 -0.23
CA ALA A 72 2.40 13.89 -0.25
C ALA A 72 3.52 12.90 -0.59
N THR A 73 3.52 11.72 0.05
CA THR A 73 4.53 10.68 -0.16
C THR A 73 4.47 10.10 -1.58
N ILE A 74 3.29 9.90 -2.15
CA ILE A 74 3.13 9.44 -3.55
C ILE A 74 3.77 10.46 -4.50
N ARG A 75 3.49 11.76 -4.32
CA ARG A 75 4.06 12.82 -5.17
C ARG A 75 5.59 12.91 -5.04
N LYS A 76 6.13 12.74 -3.83
CA LYS A 76 7.58 12.72 -3.58
C LYS A 76 8.25 11.48 -4.16
N SER A 77 7.64 10.30 -3.95
CA SER A 77 8.22 9.01 -4.33
C SER A 77 8.09 8.73 -5.82
N PHE A 78 7.00 9.16 -6.44
CA PHE A 78 6.70 8.89 -7.84
C PHE A 78 6.14 10.14 -8.55
N PRO A 79 7.01 11.11 -8.92
CA PRO A 79 6.57 12.41 -9.45
C PRO A 79 5.79 12.33 -10.78
N ARG A 80 5.97 11.24 -11.54
CA ARG A 80 5.33 11.01 -12.85
C ARG A 80 4.07 10.13 -12.77
N THR A 81 3.65 9.78 -11.57
CA THR A 81 2.51 8.91 -11.33
C THR A 81 1.24 9.73 -11.20
N SER A 82 0.21 9.36 -11.96
CA SER A 82 -1.12 9.92 -11.79
C SER A 82 -1.77 9.34 -10.54
N TRP A 83 -2.39 10.19 -9.72
CA TRP A 83 -3.06 9.78 -8.49
C TRP A 83 -4.56 10.08 -8.55
N GLN A 84 -5.38 9.14 -8.08
CA GLN A 84 -6.82 9.29 -7.93
C GLN A 84 -7.26 8.88 -6.53
N ARG A 85 -8.11 9.72 -5.91
CA ARG A 85 -8.78 9.36 -4.67
C ARG A 85 -9.80 8.23 -4.90
N CYS A 86 -9.79 7.20 -4.07
CA CYS A 86 -10.88 6.23 -4.03
C CYS A 86 -12.16 6.93 -3.54
N ARG A 87 -13.21 6.92 -4.36
CA ARG A 87 -14.57 7.28 -3.93
C ARG A 87 -15.21 5.98 -3.48
N GLY A 88 -15.33 5.78 -2.18
CA GLY A 88 -15.66 4.48 -1.59
C GLY A 88 -17.00 3.93 -2.06
N ILE A 89 -16.96 2.89 -2.89
CA ILE A 89 -17.97 1.84 -2.99
C ILE A 89 -17.19 0.55 -3.29
N LEU A 90 -16.77 -0.21 -2.29
CA LEU A 90 -16.53 -1.66 -2.41
C LEU A 90 -16.70 -2.33 -1.02
N TYR A 91 -17.85 -2.98 -0.87
CA TYR A 91 -18.22 -4.11 0.01
C TYR A 91 -18.26 -3.97 1.55
N SER A 92 -19.51 -3.90 2.05
CA SER A 92 -20.09 -4.66 3.17
C SER A 92 -19.32 -4.81 4.50
N GLU A 93 -19.83 -4.06 5.50
CA GLU A 93 -19.95 -4.32 6.94
C GLU A 93 -18.76 -4.71 7.84
N HIS A 94 -17.65 -5.26 7.36
CA HIS A 94 -16.49 -5.47 8.24
C HIS A 94 -15.17 -5.25 7.49
N SER A 95 -14.40 -4.26 7.97
CA SER A 95 -12.99 -3.99 7.64
C SER A 95 -12.71 -3.14 6.39
N VAL A 96 -12.41 -1.86 6.64
CA VAL A 96 -11.96 -0.87 5.64
C VAL A 96 -10.50 -1.15 5.26
N LEU A 97 -10.28 -1.92 4.18
CA LEU A 97 -8.95 -2.11 3.60
C LEU A 97 -8.46 -0.79 2.97
N LYS A 98 -7.28 -0.31 3.40
CA LYS A 98 -6.56 0.77 2.71
C LYS A 98 -5.70 0.17 1.61
N GLU A 99 -6.35 -0.15 0.49
CA GLU A 99 -5.68 -0.69 -0.68
C GLU A 99 -5.04 0.44 -1.49
N ILE A 100 -3.73 0.36 -1.67
CA ILE A 100 -3.01 1.18 -2.65
C ILE A 100 -2.89 0.38 -3.93
N TRP A 101 -3.57 0.82 -5.00
CA TRP A 101 -3.56 0.15 -6.29
C TRP A 101 -2.45 0.68 -7.18
N LEU A 102 -1.54 -0.18 -7.64
CA LEU A 102 -0.40 0.18 -8.49
C LEU A 102 -0.54 -0.42 -9.89
N ALA A 103 -0.52 0.40 -10.94
CA ALA A 103 -0.62 -0.09 -12.32
C ALA A 103 0.31 0.68 -13.28
N PRO A 104 0.94 0.02 -14.29
CA PRO A 104 1.11 -1.42 -14.44
C PRO A 104 2.23 -1.94 -13.53
N PHE A 105 2.01 -3.07 -12.88
CA PHE A 105 3.04 -3.79 -12.13
C PHE A 105 3.67 -4.89 -13.01
N ASN A 106 4.98 -4.81 -13.27
CA ASN A 106 5.74 -5.92 -13.86
C ASN A 106 6.19 -6.85 -12.73
N GLY A 107 5.26 -7.68 -12.26
CA GLY A 107 5.57 -8.78 -11.35
C GLY A 107 6.03 -9.99 -12.14
N ASP A 108 7.30 -10.02 -12.55
CA ASP A 108 7.91 -11.32 -12.81
C ASP A 108 8.00 -12.03 -11.46
N ARG A 109 7.13 -13.03 -11.25
CA ARG A 109 7.23 -13.96 -10.12
C ARG A 109 8.58 -14.66 -10.21
N GLN A 110 9.62 -14.11 -9.59
CA GLN A 110 10.76 -14.91 -9.19
C GLN A 110 10.41 -15.57 -7.87
N GLU A 111 10.00 -16.83 -7.96
CA GLU A 111 10.15 -17.80 -6.88
C GLU A 111 11.61 -17.73 -6.40
N THR A 112 11.84 -17.19 -5.21
CA THR A 112 13.08 -17.46 -4.47
C THR A 112 12.72 -17.71 -3.01
N CYS A 113 12.24 -18.92 -2.74
CA CYS A 113 12.69 -19.63 -1.54
C CYS A 113 14.04 -20.26 -1.88
N GLN A 114 15.11 -19.69 -1.35
CA GLN A 114 16.32 -20.42 -0.97
C GLN A 114 16.75 -19.87 0.40
#